data_AF-A0A9D1WB48-F1
#
_entry.id   AF-A0A9D1WB48-F1
#
_cell.length_a   1.000
_cell.length_b   1.000
_cell.length_c   1.000
_cell.angle_alpha   90.00
_cell.angle_beta   90.00
_cell.angle_gamma   90.00
#
_symmetry.space_group_name_H-M   'P 1'
#
loop_
_entity.id
_entity.type
_entity.pdbx_description
1 polymer ?
#
loop_
_entity_poly.entity_id
_entity_poly.type
_entity_poly.pdbx_seq_one_letter_code
_entity_poly.pdbx_strand_id
1 'polypeptide(L)'
;MILVADSGSSNSDWMLDVPDSTPLCFKTKGLNPFFVNEKEIERVLKEVPEIIPYAEEVTEVYFFGAGCVSPDRRELVSNALTVLFPNSYIQVESDILGSAYAAFKNKEGLICTLGTGSDVGYYNGKDITPG
;
A
#
# COMPACT_ATOMS: atom_id res chain seq x y z
N MET A 1 -13.40 -6.01 6.68
CA MET A 1 -12.81 -4.67 6.93
C MET A 1 -11.80 -4.37 5.83
N ILE A 2 -11.59 -3.10 5.46
CA ILE A 2 -10.64 -2.72 4.40
C ILE A 2 -9.44 -2.03 5.02
N LEU A 3 -8.24 -2.54 4.73
CA LEU A 3 -6.97 -1.93 5.12
C LEU A 3 -6.31 -1.29 3.90
N VAL A 4 -5.94 -0.02 3.99
CA VAL A 4 -5.26 0.70 2.92
C VAL A 4 -3.92 1.24 3.42
N ALA A 5 -2.87 1.13 2.60
CA ALA A 5 -1.56 1.67 2.87
C ALA A 5 -1.05 2.55 1.73
N ASP A 6 -0.46 3.69 2.08
CA ASP A 6 0.42 4.48 1.22
C ASP A 6 1.84 4.42 1.82
N SER A 7 2.74 3.69 1.16
CA SER A 7 4.07 3.36 1.66
C SER A 7 5.15 4.01 0.82
N GLY A 8 5.78 5.06 1.36
CA GLY A 8 7.02 5.59 0.84
C GLY A 8 8.26 4.79 1.27
N SER A 9 9.44 5.29 0.91
CA SER A 9 10.72 4.71 1.35
C SER A 9 11.03 4.98 2.83
N SER A 10 10.52 6.08 3.40
CA SER A 10 10.83 6.50 4.77
C SER A 10 9.76 6.12 5.78
N ASN A 11 8.49 6.25 5.40
CA ASN A 11 7.33 5.96 6.24
C ASN A 11 6.23 5.30 5.42
N SER A 12 5.32 4.64 6.10
CA SER A 12 4.07 4.16 5.51
C SER A 12 2.91 4.63 6.35
N ASP A 13 1.92 5.24 5.71
CA ASP A 13 0.66 5.68 6.29
C ASP A 13 -0.40 4.62 6.03
N TRP A 14 -1.14 4.25 7.08
CA TRP A 14 -2.14 3.20 7.03
C TRP A 14 -3.49 3.69 7.55
N MET A 15 -4.55 3.13 6.97
CA MET A 15 -5.93 3.35 7.41
C MET A 15 -6.71 2.04 7.38
N LEU A 16 -7.25 1.64 8.53
CA LEU A 16 -8.16 0.51 8.67
C LEU A 16 -9.61 1.02 8.81
N ASP A 17 -10.47 0.64 7.87
CA ASP A 17 -11.90 0.88 7.95
C ASP A 17 -12.57 -0.15 8.87
N VAL A 18 -13.11 0.34 9.98
CA VAL A 18 -13.80 -0.46 11.01
C VAL A 18 -15.29 -0.13 10.97
N PRO A 19 -16.18 -1.12 10.76
CA PRO A 19 -17.62 -0.92 10.74
C PRO A 19 -18.12 -0.15 11.95
N ASP A 20 -19.02 0.80 11.70
CA ASP A 20 -19.70 1.61 12.72
C ASP A 20 -18.76 2.39 13.65
N SER A 21 -17.51 2.62 13.23
CA SER A 21 -16.49 3.34 14.00
C SER A 21 -15.73 4.36 13.14
N THR A 22 -14.94 5.20 13.79
CA THR A 22 -13.96 6.04 13.08
C THR A 22 -12.83 5.15 12.57
N PRO A 23 -12.34 5.35 11.33
CA PRO A 23 -11.19 4.62 10.82
C PRO A 23 -9.97 4.76 11.74
N LEU A 24 -9.23 3.66 11.89
CA LEU A 24 -7.96 3.68 12.62
C LEU A 24 -6.84 4.09 11.67
N CYS A 25 -6.13 5.17 12.01
CA CYS A 25 -4.98 5.64 11.24
C CYS A 25 -3.70 5.47 12.05
N PHE A 26 -2.67 4.88 11.44
CA PHE A 26 -1.39 4.64 12.08
C PHE A 26 -0.23 4.72 11.07
N LYS A 27 1.00 4.75 11.58
CA LYS A 27 2.21 4.82 10.75
C LYS A 27 3.17 3.71 11.09
N THR A 28 3.84 3.21 10.06
CA THR A 28 5.01 2.33 10.21
C THR A 28 6.22 2.98 9.53
N LYS A 29 7.39 2.34 9.64
CA LYS A 29 8.51 2.66 8.75
C LYS A 29 8.14 2.38 7.30
N GLY A 30 8.93 2.92 6.36
CA GLY A 30 8.77 2.65 4.93
C GLY A 30 8.98 1.16 4.60
N LEU A 31 8.12 0.63 3.74
CA LEU A 31 8.09 -0.79 3.37
C LEU A 31 8.43 -1.01 1.88
N ASN A 32 9.32 -0.18 1.35
CA ASN A 32 9.78 -0.27 -0.02
C ASN A 32 10.57 -1.58 -0.26
N PRO A 33 10.12 -2.47 -1.17
CA PRO A 33 10.71 -3.79 -1.39
C PRO A 33 12.10 -3.76 -2.06
N PHE A 34 12.65 -2.59 -2.37
CA PHE A 34 14.06 -2.43 -2.72
C PHE A 34 14.99 -2.43 -1.50
N PHE A 35 14.48 -2.04 -0.33
CA PHE A 35 15.29 -1.85 0.88
C PHE A 35 14.95 -2.85 1.99
N VAL A 36 13.70 -3.34 2.03
CA VAL A 36 13.26 -4.33 3.01
C VAL A 36 12.86 -5.63 2.31
N ASN A 37 12.99 -6.74 3.02
CA ASN A 37 12.55 -8.06 2.55
C ASN A 37 11.24 -8.49 3.21
N GLU A 38 10.67 -9.59 2.74
CA GLU A 38 9.41 -10.17 3.22
C GLU A 38 9.36 -10.31 4.75
N LYS A 39 10.38 -10.94 5.35
CA LYS A 39 10.46 -11.15 6.81
C LYS A 39 10.50 -9.85 7.60
N GLU A 40 11.12 -8.82 7.04
CA GLU A 40 11.19 -7.52 7.69
C GLU A 40 9.85 -6.79 7.64
N ILE A 41 9.12 -6.90 6.53
CA ILE A 41 7.73 -6.40 6.41
C ILE A 41 6.84 -7.12 7.42
N GLU A 42 6.88 -8.45 7.46
CA GLU A 42 6.13 -9.24 8.44
C GLU A 42 6.39 -8.81 9.88
N ARG A 43 7.67 -8.64 10.25
CA ARG A 43 8.04 -8.23 11.61
C ARG A 43 7.43 -6.88 11.97
N VAL A 44 7.52 -5.91 11.06
CA VAL A 44 6.95 -4.58 11.29
C VAL A 44 5.45 -4.67 11.52
N LEU A 45 4.73 -5.41 10.69
CA LEU A 45 3.26 -5.49 10.78
C LEU A 45 2.79 -6.29 12.00
N LYS A 46 3.53 -7.31 12.42
CA LYS A 46 3.25 -8.08 13.65
C LYS A 46 3.45 -7.29 14.94
N GLU A 47 4.02 -6.08 14.86
CA GLU A 47 4.22 -5.18 15.99
C GLU A 47 3.21 -4.02 16.02
N VAL A 48 2.24 -3.97 15.09
CA VAL A 48 1.26 -2.88 14.99
C VAL A 48 -0.03 -3.19 15.76
N PRO A 49 -0.26 -2.58 16.94
CA PRO A 49 -1.42 -2.88 17.79
C PRO A 49 -2.76 -2.50 17.16
N GLU A 50 -2.79 -1.57 16.19
CA GLU A 50 -4.02 -1.11 15.53
C GLU A 50 -4.62 -2.16 14.58
N ILE A 51 -3.82 -3.11 14.08
CA ILE A 51 -4.29 -4.14 13.12
C ILE A 51 -4.27 -5.56 13.68
N ILE A 52 -3.42 -5.85 14.67
CA ILE A 52 -3.33 -7.20 15.27
C ILE A 52 -4.70 -7.74 15.73
N PRO A 53 -5.58 -6.96 16.39
CA PRO A 53 -6.89 -7.45 16.83
C PRO A 53 -7.88 -7.75 15.69
N TYR A 54 -7.59 -7.28 14.47
CA TYR A 54 -8.49 -7.35 13.33
C TYR A 54 -7.95 -8.23 12.19
N ALA A 55 -6.82 -8.93 12.42
CA ALA A 55 -6.09 -9.66 11.38
C ALA A 55 -6.96 -10.70 10.63
N GLU A 56 -7.92 -11.32 11.32
CA GLU A 56 -8.84 -12.31 10.75
C GLU A 56 -10.09 -11.66 10.13
N GLU A 57 -10.44 -10.43 10.53
CA GLU A 57 -11.62 -9.66 10.12
C GLU A 57 -11.35 -8.73 8.93
N VAL A 58 -10.08 -8.45 8.62
CA VAL A 58 -9.70 -7.79 7.38
C VAL A 58 -10.03 -8.72 6.22
N THR A 59 -10.78 -8.17 5.27
CA THR A 59 -11.26 -8.88 4.08
C THR A 59 -10.55 -8.41 2.82
N GLU A 60 -10.02 -7.18 2.84
CA GLU A 60 -9.32 -6.57 1.70
C GLU A 60 -8.14 -5.73 2.20
N VAL A 61 -6.99 -5.87 1.54
CA VAL A 61 -5.78 -5.08 1.77
C VAL A 61 -5.34 -4.45 0.46
N TYR A 62 -5.27 -3.12 0.42
CA TYR A 62 -4.76 -2.36 -0.71
C TYR A 62 -3.47 -1.64 -0.31
N PHE A 63 -2.36 -2.02 -0.90
CA PHE A 63 -1.05 -1.46 -0.61
C PHE A 63 -0.50 -0.72 -1.82
N PHE A 64 -0.25 0.57 -1.68
CA PHE A 64 0.39 1.41 -2.70
C PHE A 64 1.78 1.79 -2.23
N GLY A 65 2.81 1.27 -2.89
CA GLY A 65 4.18 1.35 -2.37
C GLY A 65 5.20 1.86 -3.36
N ALA A 66 6.07 2.74 -2.90
CA ALA A 66 7.32 3.06 -3.56
C ALA A 66 8.10 1.76 -3.80
N GLY A 67 8.54 1.54 -5.03
CA GLY A 67 9.28 0.35 -5.43
C GLY A 67 8.44 -0.88 -5.79
N CYS A 68 7.11 -0.81 -5.69
CA CYS A 68 6.19 -1.86 -6.13
C CYS A 68 5.89 -1.78 -7.65
N VAL A 69 6.94 -1.65 -8.47
CA VAL A 69 6.83 -1.37 -9.91
C VAL A 69 6.88 -2.62 -10.80
N SER A 70 7.44 -3.74 -10.31
CA SER A 70 7.51 -5.01 -11.04
C SER A 70 6.69 -6.10 -10.36
N PRO A 71 6.25 -7.14 -11.11
CA PRO A 71 5.51 -8.27 -10.54
C PRO A 71 6.20 -8.90 -9.33
N ASP A 72 7.50 -9.24 -9.44
CA ASP A 72 8.26 -9.87 -8.34
C ASP A 72 8.31 -9.00 -7.07
N ARG A 73 8.36 -7.66 -7.22
CA ARG A 73 8.40 -6.73 -6.07
C ARG A 73 7.04 -6.64 -5.39
N ARG A 74 5.97 -6.64 -6.18
CA ARG A 74 4.59 -6.67 -5.67
C ARG A 74 4.30 -7.99 -4.98
N GLU A 75 4.75 -9.11 -5.54
CA GLU A 75 4.61 -10.44 -4.97
C GLU A 75 5.32 -10.55 -3.61
N LEU A 76 6.54 -10.03 -3.48
CA LEU A 76 7.26 -9.99 -2.19
C LEU A 76 6.45 -9.31 -1.08
N VAL A 77 5.86 -8.14 -1.37
CA VAL A 77 5.02 -7.42 -0.40
C VAL A 77 3.72 -8.17 -0.13
N SER A 78 3.09 -8.69 -1.19
CA SER A 78 1.84 -9.47 -1.09
C SER A 78 2.01 -10.70 -0.21
N ASN A 79 3.12 -11.43 -0.35
CA ASN A 79 3.44 -12.60 0.47
C ASN A 79 3.57 -12.21 1.95
N ALA A 80 4.30 -11.14 2.26
CA ALA A 80 4.43 -10.65 3.63
C ALA A 80 3.06 -10.26 4.25
N LEU A 81 2.20 -9.61 3.47
CA LEU A 81 0.85 -9.23 3.92
C LEU A 81 -0.05 -10.45 4.13
N THR A 82 0.09 -11.48 3.29
CA THR A 82 -0.71 -12.72 3.36
C THR A 82 -0.46 -13.48 4.66
N VAL A 83 0.76 -13.40 5.22
CA VAL A 83 1.09 -14.02 6.50
C VAL A 83 0.25 -13.44 7.65
N LEU A 84 -0.07 -12.14 7.61
CA LEU A 84 -0.88 -11.49 8.63
C LEU A 84 -2.38 -11.52 8.31
N PHE A 85 -2.74 -11.48 7.03
CA PHE A 85 -4.12 -11.40 6.56
C PHE A 85 -4.48 -12.57 5.62
N PRO A 86 -4.46 -13.83 6.11
CA PRO A 86 -4.54 -15.02 5.26
C PRO A 86 -5.89 -15.16 4.52
N ASN A 87 -6.94 -14.54 5.04
CA ASN A 87 -8.31 -14.60 4.49
C ASN A 87 -8.68 -13.37 3.65
N SER A 88 -7.74 -12.43 3.45
CA SER A 88 -7.98 -11.20 2.71
C SER A 88 -7.68 -11.32 1.22
N TYR A 89 -8.43 -10.57 0.41
CA TYR A 89 -7.97 -10.17 -0.92
C TYR A 89 -6.85 -9.14 -0.78
N ILE A 90 -5.70 -9.36 -1.41
CA ILE A 90 -4.53 -8.48 -1.30
C ILE A 90 -4.17 -7.96 -2.69
N GLN A 91 -4.12 -6.63 -2.82
CA GLN A 91 -3.66 -5.95 -4.02
C GLN A 91 -2.50 -5.02 -3.69
N VAL A 92 -1.39 -5.22 -4.37
CA VAL A 92 -0.17 -4.40 -4.24
C VAL A 92 0.11 -3.69 -5.55
N GLU A 93 0.20 -2.37 -5.49
CA GLU A 93 0.45 -1.49 -6.64
C GLU A 93 1.52 -0.44 -6.31
N SER A 94 1.97 0.30 -7.33
CA SER A 94 2.91 1.41 -7.11
C SER A 94 2.24 2.59 -6.40
N ASP A 95 3.05 3.35 -5.65
CA ASP A 95 2.68 4.62 -5.02
C ASP A 95 2.12 5.64 -6.02
N ILE A 96 2.69 5.73 -7.23
CA ILE A 96 2.20 6.63 -8.27
C ILE A 96 0.77 6.26 -8.74
N LEU A 97 0.42 4.96 -8.77
CA LEU A 97 -0.94 4.52 -9.10
C LEU A 97 -1.91 4.84 -7.98
N GLY A 98 -1.50 4.64 -6.72
CA GLY A 98 -2.27 5.07 -5.55
C GLY A 98 -2.55 6.58 -5.58
N SER A 99 -1.53 7.38 -5.91
CA SER A 99 -1.64 8.84 -6.06
C SER A 99 -2.64 9.22 -7.17
N ALA A 100 -2.61 8.52 -8.31
CA ALA A 100 -3.56 8.76 -9.40
C ALA A 100 -5.00 8.41 -9.01
N TYR A 101 -5.22 7.29 -8.31
CA TYR A 101 -6.55 6.94 -7.80
C TYR A 101 -7.09 7.99 -6.84
N ALA A 102 -6.24 8.50 -5.93
CA ALA A 102 -6.62 9.54 -4.98
C ALA A 102 -6.95 10.87 -5.68
N ALA A 103 -6.15 11.27 -6.68
CA ALA A 103 -6.29 12.56 -7.35
C ALA A 103 -7.38 12.58 -8.43
N PHE A 104 -7.44 11.54 -9.26
CA PHE A 104 -8.23 11.54 -10.49
C PHE A 104 -9.41 10.57 -10.48
N LYS A 105 -9.47 9.65 -9.51
CA LYS A 105 -10.44 8.54 -9.51
C LYS A 105 -10.36 7.80 -10.85
N ASN A 106 -11.40 7.88 -11.67
CA ASN A 106 -11.47 7.19 -12.97
C ASN A 106 -11.23 8.14 -14.16
N LYS A 107 -10.73 9.35 -13.93
CA LYS A 107 -10.44 10.33 -14.99
C LYS A 107 -8.98 10.25 -15.40
N GLU A 108 -8.71 10.46 -16.68
CA GLU A 108 -7.34 10.55 -17.18
C GLU A 108 -6.64 11.85 -16.74
N GLY A 109 -5.31 11.81 -16.65
CA GLY A 109 -4.50 12.96 -16.24
C GLY A 109 -3.02 12.63 -16.12
N LEU A 110 -2.20 13.68 -16.01
CA LEU A 110 -0.80 13.55 -15.66
C LEU A 110 -0.66 13.60 -14.14
N ILE A 111 -0.09 12.54 -13.55
CA ILE A 111 0.21 12.48 -12.12
C ILE A 111 1.71 12.69 -11.92
N CYS A 112 2.06 13.52 -10.93
CA CYS A 112 3.43 13.69 -10.50
C CYS A 112 3.51 13.52 -8.99
N THR A 113 4.50 12.78 -8.50
CA THR A 113 4.83 12.70 -7.08
C THR A 113 6.09 13.52 -6.80
N LEU A 114 6.11 14.24 -5.67
CA LEU A 114 7.24 15.07 -5.25
C LEU A 114 7.53 14.81 -3.77
N GLY A 115 8.55 13.99 -3.49
CA GLY A 115 8.98 13.63 -2.14
C GLY A 115 10.48 13.33 -2.10
N THR A 116 10.89 12.24 -1.46
CA THR A 116 12.29 11.78 -1.46
C THR A 116 12.79 11.47 -2.87
N GLY A 117 11.88 11.08 -3.77
CA GLY A 117 12.09 11.03 -5.21
C GLY A 117 10.99 11.81 -5.94
N SER A 118 11.11 11.89 -7.26
CA SER A 118 10.08 12.44 -8.12
C SER A 118 9.77 11.46 -9.24
N ASP A 119 8.49 11.26 -9.52
CA ASP A 119 8.01 10.42 -10.61
C ASP A 119 6.89 11.13 -11.36
N VAL A 120 6.71 10.79 -12.64
CA VAL A 120 5.66 11.31 -13.51
C VAL A 120 5.08 10.19 -14.36
N GLY A 121 3.75 10.18 -14.49
CA GLY A 121 3.07 9.18 -15.29
C GLY A 121 1.79 9.73 -15.92
N TYR A 122 1.43 9.16 -17.07
CA TYR A 122 0.11 9.35 -17.66
C TYR A 122 -0.84 8.29 -17.13
N TYR A 123 -1.88 8.73 -16.43
CA TYR A 123 -2.96 7.88 -15.96
C TYR A 123 -4.13 7.95 -16.95
N ASN A 124 -4.59 6.80 -17.44
CA ASN A 124 -5.66 6.73 -18.45
C ASN A 124 -7.07 6.52 -17.86
N GLY A 125 -7.23 6.69 -16.54
CA GLY A 125 -8.46 6.35 -15.82
C GLY A 125 -8.50 4.91 -15.29
N LYS A 126 -7.44 4.12 -15.53
CA LYS A 126 -7.28 2.76 -14.99
C LYS A 126 -5.83 2.40 -14.68
N ASP A 127 -4.93 2.58 -15.64
CA ASP A 127 -3.53 2.18 -15.59
C ASP A 127 -2.60 3.40 -15.76
N ILE A 128 -1.34 3.26 -15.32
CA ILE A 128 -0.28 4.27 -15.50
C ILE A 128 0.72 3.84 -16.57
N THR A 129 1.03 4.78 -17.46
CA THR A 129 2.22 4.73 -18.33
C THR A 129 3.29 5.64 -17.72
N PRO A 130 4.47 5.11 -17.33
CA PRO A 130 5.58 5.92 -16.83
C PRO A 130 6.08 6.90 -17.90
N GLY A 131 6.55 8.07 -17.47
CA GLY A 131 7.17 9.10 -18.32
C GLY A 131 8.62 8.85 -18.70
#